data_AF-A0A2V7DM08-F1
#
_entry.id   AF-A0A2V7DM08-F1
#
_cell.length_a   1.000
_cell.length_b   1.000
_cell.length_c   1.000
_cell.angle_alpha   90.00
_cell.angle_beta   90.00
_cell.angle_gamma   90.00
#
_symmetry.space_group_name_H-M   'P 1'
#
loop_
_entity.id
_entity.type
_entity.pdbx_description
1 polymer ?
#
loop_
_entity_poly.entity_id
_entity_poly.type
_entity_poly.pdbx_seq_one_letter_code
_entity_poly.pdbx_strand_id
1 'polypeptide(L)' 'MESEVFDRITIEPRKMNGQPCIQGLRLTVRRVLEALRSLENLLKVR' A
#
# COMPACT_ATOMS: atom_id res chain seq x y z
N MET A 1 15.64 11.10 13.42
CA MET A 1 14.28 11.51 13.02
C MET A 1 13.73 10.38 12.19
N GLU A 2 12.89 9.56 12.82
CA GLU A 2 12.20 8.44 12.17
C GLU A 2 10.96 8.96 11.43
N SER A 3 10.89 8.71 10.12
CA SER A 3 9.62 8.37 9.45
C SER A 3 9.76 7.85 8.00
N GLU A 4 10.84 7.13 7.64
CA GLU A 4 10.98 6.59 6.26
C GLU A 4 9.87 5.59 5.86
N VAL A 5 9.11 5.08 6.84
CA VAL A 5 8.13 4.00 6.65
C VAL A 5 6.99 4.39 5.69
N PHE A 6 6.60 5.66 5.66
CA PHE A 6 5.44 6.12 4.88
C PHE A 6 5.77 7.03 3.70
N ASP A 7 7.04 7.28 3.42
CA ASP A 7 7.48 8.21 2.36
C ASP A 7 7.02 7.77 0.96
N ARG A 8 6.71 6.48 0.79
CA ARG A 8 6.22 5.91 -0.46
C ARG A 8 4.70 5.99 -0.63
N ILE A 9 3.96 6.57 0.31
CA ILE A 9 2.50 6.70 0.25
C ILE A 9 2.12 8.14 -0.10
N THR A 10 1.31 8.29 -1.15
CA THR A 10 0.80 9.58 -1.62
C THR A 10 -0.72 9.59 -1.66
N ILE A 11 -1.32 10.76 -1.40
CA ILE A 11 -2.75 11.02 -1.58
C ILE A 11 -2.90 12.08 -2.67
N GLU A 12 -3.51 11.71 -3.79
CA GLU A 12 -3.78 12.61 -4.90
C GLU A 12 -5.29 12.68 -5.15
N PRO A 13 -6.00 13.78 -4.80
CA PRO A 13 -7.46 13.84 -4.87
C PRO A 13 -8.08 13.53 -6.25
N ARG A 14 -7.31 13.78 -7.32
CA ARG A 14 -7.73 13.55 -8.72
C ARG A 14 -7.43 12.15 -9.24
N LYS A 15 -6.83 11.26 -8.44
CA LYS A 15 -6.49 9.89 -8.82
C LYS A 15 -7.09 8.90 -7.83
N MET A 16 -7.52 7.74 -8.32
CA MET A 16 -8.00 6.63 -7.49
C MET A 16 -9.02 7.08 -6.40
N ASN A 17 -9.91 8.01 -6.75
CA ASN A 17 -10.91 8.62 -5.85
C ASN A 17 -10.33 9.24 -4.57
N GLY A 18 -9.10 9.78 -4.64
CA GLY A 18 -8.42 10.39 -3.49
C GLY A 18 -7.93 9.39 -2.45
N GLN A 19 -7.89 8.10 -2.77
CA GLN A 19 -7.38 7.09 -1.85
C GLN A 19 -5.84 7.14 -1.74
N PRO A 20 -5.28 6.78 -0.57
CA PRO A 20 -3.84 6.58 -0.42
C PRO A 20 -3.32 5.53 -1.40
N CYS A 21 -2.31 5.90 -2.18
CA CYS A 21 -1.69 5.08 -3.19
C CYS A 21 -0.18 4.98 -2.99
N ILE A 22 0.41 3.88 -3.44
CA ILE A 22 1.87 3.77 -3.52
C ILE A 22 2.37 4.72 -4.61
N GLN A 23 3.33 5.58 -4.26
CA GLN A 23 3.86 6.62 -5.14
C GLN A 23 4.33 6.03 -6.47
N GLY A 24 3.93 6.65 -7.57
CA GLY A 24 4.29 6.20 -8.93
C GLY A 24 3.47 5.01 -9.44
N LEU A 25 2.60 4.42 -8.62
CA LEU A 25 1.76 3.29 -8.99
C LEU A 25 0.26 3.65 -8.89
N ARG A 26 -0.58 3.05 -9.72
CA ARG A 26 -2.06 3.08 -9.59
C ARG A 26 -2.56 1.97 -8.66
N LEU A 27 -1.89 1.80 -7.51
CA LEU A 27 -2.16 0.74 -6.55
C LEU A 27 -2.46 1.36 -5.18
N THR A 28 -3.66 1.13 -4.66
CA THR A 28 -4.07 1.66 -3.35
C THR A 28 -3.42 0.88 -2.22
N VAL A 29 -3.14 1.56 -1.11
CA VAL A 29 -2.60 0.94 0.12
C VAL A 29 -3.51 -0.19 0.59
N ARG A 30 -4.84 0.00 0.49
CA ARG A 30 -5.83 -1.05 0.80
C ARG A 30 -5.55 -2.34 0.02
N ARG A 31 -5.33 -2.26 -1.31
CA ARG A 31 -5.06 -3.44 -2.14
C ARG A 31 -3.77 -4.14 -1.76
N VAL A 32 -2.74 -3.37 -1.38
CA VAL A 32 -1.48 -3.93 -0.87
C VAL A 32 -1.73 -4.70 0.42
N LEU A 33 -2.46 -4.12 1.38
CA LEU A 33 -2.78 -4.78 2.65
C LEU A 33 -3.66 -6.02 2.45
N GLU A 34 -4.63 -5.97 1.54
CA GLU A 34 -5.45 -7.14 1.18
C GLU A 34 -4.60 -8.27 0.57
N ALA A 35 -3.66 -7.91 -0.31
CA ALA A 35 -2.72 -8.86 -0.89
C ALA A 35 -1.76 -9.43 0.16
N LEU A 36 -1.25 -8.60 1.08
CA LEU A 36 -0.40 -9.04 2.20
C LEU A 36 -1.15 -9.97 3.16
N ARG A 37 -2.42 -9.66 3.45
CA ARG A 37 -3.29 -10.54 4.23
C ARG A 37 -3.52 -11.87 3.52
N SER A 38 -3.63 -11.88 2.19
CA SER A 38 -3.65 -13.12 1.41
C SER A 38 -2.30 -13.86 1.49
N LEU A 39 -1.18 -13.12 1.50
CA LEU A 39 0.17 -13.65 1.66
C LEU A 39 0.48 -14.13 3.09
N GLU A 40 -0.30 -13.80 4.12
CA GLU A 40 -0.18 -14.47 5.44
C GLU A 40 -0.41 -15.99 5.31
N ASN A 41 -1.12 -16.46 4.29
CA ASN A 41 -1.19 -17.89 3.97
C ASN A 41 0.10 -18.41 3.32
N LEU A 42 0.81 -17.57 2.58
CA LEU A 42 2.06 -17.92 1.89
C LEU A 42 3.28 -17.90 2.83
N LEU A 43 3.26 -17.05 3.85
CA LEU A 43 4.31 -16.96 4.88
C LEU A 43 4.18 -18.01 5.98
N LYS A 44 3.05 -18.71 6.07
CA LYS A 44 2.83 -19.85 6.99
C LYS A 44 3.30 -21.21 6.44
N VAL A 45 3.94 -21.23 5.26
CA VAL A 45 4.54 -22.43 4.64
C VAL A 45 6.08 -22.36 4.70
N ARG A 46 6.62 -21.83 5.79
CA ARG A 46 8.04 -21.95 6.15
C ARG A 46 8.20 -22.37 7.59
#